data_AF-A0A4T0C7D5-F1
#
_entry.id   AF-A0A4T0C7D5-F1
#
_cell.length_a   1.000
_cell.length_b   1.000
_cell.length_c   1.000
_cell.angle_alpha   90.00
_cell.angle_beta   90.00
_cell.angle_gamma   90.00
#
_symmetry.space_group_name_H-M   'P 1'
#
loop_
_entity.id
_entity.type
_entity.pdbx_description
1 polymer ?
#
loop_
_entity_poly.entity_id
_entity_poly.type
_entity_poly.pdbx_seq_one_letter_code
_entity_poly.pdbx_strand_id
1 'polypeptide(L)'
;MSMSLVKCCSPAIVDKVSDPVDVPFRFRDLPKELRFMVYEYALSFDSIDKYHSDYLELLCTTVNEREPPPKVNMACPSILLVSKDITEEAIPILHATPLHLSFGVFRGELENLISPTLLQNLHYVHLSDAGVHHLNPPPHDCFVGFCFVAGQLASLLRSRHSLKTLTVTYNSAYITLHLRDCLNVIDRACGIKSWTHNLVRALRQLHDINKVSLDVELTKEMRQELVEDMQGPAQGFFALPLSVRQKIYSYAADPNESISALQRVTKELAFNIDPVYPVKETPTIFLICKQITEEAKAIVYSKPLVIKDLYPVVNNTFPNLSGFFSLGILRRVDHVELRLTDYRHLNMLYSLAAGLKRRKPNNKLKSLHLHFAEPRQKRLILAASEYYPDNTVWQYMRVMNHLRGIVDRVEITGCLPDCFISPIIYNMTSKLHHELARPLRVQNIDGHEMDVYAARKTALFRHTRGDLVEF
;
A
#
# COMPACT_ATOMS: atom_id res chain seq x y z
N MET A 1 81.14 -39.63 -57.97
CA MET A 1 80.58 -40.04 -59.28
C MET A 1 79.84 -41.35 -59.11
N SER A 2 78.57 -41.34 -59.52
CA SER A 2 77.66 -42.45 -59.88
C SER A 2 77.65 -43.75 -59.07
N MET A 3 76.53 -43.92 -58.34
CA MET A 3 75.96 -45.21 -57.97
C MET A 3 75.26 -45.86 -59.18
N SER A 4 75.25 -47.20 -59.21
CA SER A 4 74.43 -48.02 -60.11
C SER A 4 73.70 -49.11 -59.32
N LEU A 5 72.36 -49.02 -59.34
CA LEU A 5 71.31 -50.05 -59.46
C LEU A 5 71.43 -51.39 -58.73
N VAL A 6 70.47 -51.66 -57.82
CA VAL A 6 69.77 -52.95 -57.70
C VAL A 6 68.30 -52.72 -57.27
N LYS A 7 67.37 -53.40 -57.96
CA LYS A 7 65.92 -53.50 -57.68
C LYS A 7 65.65 -54.22 -56.34
N CYS A 8 64.62 -53.80 -55.60
CA CYS A 8 63.88 -54.71 -54.72
C CYS A 8 62.39 -54.35 -54.65
N CYS A 9 61.58 -55.39 -54.77
CA CYS A 9 60.13 -55.42 -54.73
C CYS A 9 59.58 -55.04 -53.34
N SER A 10 58.32 -54.61 -53.35
CA SER A 10 57.46 -54.27 -52.22
C SER A 10 57.49 -55.26 -51.05
N PRO A 11 57.43 -54.79 -49.80
CA PRO A 11 56.62 -55.42 -48.77
C PRO A 11 55.17 -54.95 -48.95
N ALA A 12 54.27 -55.91 -49.12
CA ALA A 12 52.85 -55.70 -49.07
C ALA A 12 52.40 -55.33 -47.65
N ILE A 13 51.42 -54.44 -47.60
CA ILE A 13 50.48 -54.18 -46.49
C ILE A 13 51.15 -53.62 -45.22
N VAL A 14 51.32 -52.31 -45.21
CA VAL A 14 51.10 -51.55 -43.97
C VAL A 14 49.59 -51.44 -43.86
N ASP A 15 49.06 -51.97 -42.76
CA ASP A 15 47.66 -51.87 -42.39
C ASP A 15 47.15 -50.45 -42.64
N LYS A 16 45.98 -50.35 -43.26
CA LYS A 16 45.20 -49.12 -43.23
C LYS A 16 45.09 -48.73 -41.76
N VAL A 17 45.76 -47.65 -41.36
CA VAL A 17 45.38 -46.93 -40.15
C VAL A 17 43.96 -46.48 -40.42
N SER A 18 42.99 -47.25 -39.93
CA SER A 18 41.62 -46.82 -39.83
C SER A 18 41.63 -45.51 -39.08
N ASP A 19 40.97 -44.48 -39.63
CA ASP A 19 40.65 -43.27 -38.88
C ASP A 19 40.19 -43.68 -37.47
N PRO A 20 40.68 -43.04 -36.40
CA PRO A 20 40.26 -43.39 -35.06
C PRO A 20 38.73 -43.36 -35.05
N VAL A 21 38.13 -44.48 -34.64
CA VAL A 21 36.70 -44.59 -34.42
C VAL A 21 36.33 -43.37 -33.56
N ASP A 22 35.44 -42.50 -34.06
CA ASP A 22 34.87 -41.40 -33.29
C ASP A 22 34.15 -42.00 -32.08
N VAL A 23 34.88 -42.21 -30.98
CA VAL A 23 34.30 -42.58 -29.70
C VAL A 23 33.70 -41.29 -29.17
N PRO A 24 32.36 -41.18 -29.08
CA PRO A 24 31.74 -39.97 -28.58
C PRO A 24 32.23 -39.73 -27.16
N PHE A 25 32.91 -38.60 -26.96
CA PHE A 25 33.39 -38.19 -25.66
C PHE A 25 32.20 -37.98 -24.72
N ARG A 26 32.09 -38.83 -23.70
CA ARG A 26 31.05 -38.73 -22.68
C ARG A 26 31.50 -37.77 -21.61
N PHE A 27 31.05 -36.51 -21.72
CA PHE A 27 31.36 -35.47 -20.74
C PHE A 27 31.05 -35.88 -19.28
N ARG A 28 30.03 -36.72 -19.07
CA ARG A 28 29.66 -37.28 -17.74
C ARG A 28 30.69 -38.23 -17.16
N ASP A 29 31.50 -38.87 -17.98
CA ASP A 29 32.49 -39.85 -17.54
C ASP A 29 33.76 -39.15 -17.01
N LEU A 30 33.89 -37.83 -17.23
CA LEU A 30 34.91 -37.02 -16.57
C LEU A 30 34.71 -37.04 -15.04
N PRO A 31 35.80 -37.03 -14.25
CA PRO A 31 35.75 -36.67 -12.84
C PRO A 31 35.03 -35.33 -12.62
N LYS A 32 34.35 -35.20 -11.47
CA LYS A 32 33.55 -34.03 -11.14
C LYS A 32 34.38 -32.74 -11.18
N GLU A 33 35.63 -32.82 -10.73
CA GLU A 33 36.58 -31.71 -10.69
C GLU A 33 36.87 -31.19 -12.10
N LEU A 34 37.05 -32.08 -13.08
CA LEU A 34 37.29 -31.68 -14.47
C LEU A 34 36.02 -31.10 -15.11
N ARG A 35 34.84 -31.65 -14.80
CA ARG A 35 33.58 -31.05 -15.26
C ARG A 35 33.40 -29.64 -14.69
N PHE A 36 33.76 -29.43 -13.43
CA PHE A 36 33.68 -28.11 -12.77
C PHE A 36 34.59 -27.09 -13.45
N MET A 37 35.84 -27.47 -13.77
CA MET A 37 36.73 -26.60 -14.55
C MET A 37 36.15 -26.24 -15.92
N VAL A 38 35.50 -27.20 -16.59
CA VAL A 38 34.82 -26.93 -17.87
C VAL A 38 33.64 -25.98 -17.68
N TYR A 39 32.85 -26.13 -16.62
CA TYR A 39 31.76 -25.22 -16.30
C TYR A 39 32.26 -23.81 -16.02
N GLU A 40 33.30 -23.64 -15.20
CA GLU A 40 33.92 -22.34 -14.91
C GLU A 40 34.44 -21.64 -16.18
N TYR A 41 34.99 -22.42 -17.12
CA TYR A 41 35.44 -21.88 -18.40
C TYR A 41 34.28 -21.53 -19.34
N ALA A 42 33.23 -22.36 -19.38
CA ALA A 42 32.12 -22.21 -20.31
C ALA A 42 31.06 -21.18 -19.85
N LEU A 43 30.99 -20.87 -18.56
CA LEU A 43 30.01 -20.00 -17.95
C LEU A 43 30.65 -18.68 -17.52
N SER A 44 30.52 -17.66 -18.38
CA SER A 44 31.07 -16.33 -18.13
C SER A 44 30.08 -15.21 -18.50
N PHE A 45 30.22 -14.07 -17.83
CA PHE A 45 29.51 -12.82 -18.12
C PHE A 45 30.35 -11.82 -18.92
N ASP A 46 31.55 -12.18 -19.37
CA ASP A 46 32.48 -11.26 -20.07
C ASP A 46 31.85 -10.58 -21.30
N SER A 47 30.89 -11.25 -21.96
CA SER A 47 30.16 -10.68 -23.08
C SER A 47 29.33 -9.44 -22.73
N ILE A 48 28.87 -9.31 -21.48
CA ILE A 48 28.13 -8.14 -20.98
C ILE A 48 29.08 -6.94 -20.82
N ASP A 49 30.26 -7.14 -20.24
CA ASP A 49 31.28 -6.09 -20.13
C ASP A 49 31.84 -5.70 -21.51
N LYS A 50 32.01 -6.67 -22.40
CA LYS A 50 32.40 -6.42 -23.78
C LYS A 50 31.35 -5.58 -24.50
N TYR A 51 30.07 -5.90 -24.36
CA TYR A 51 28.99 -5.12 -24.95
C TYR A 51 29.05 -3.64 -24.53
N HIS A 52 29.35 -3.37 -23.26
CA HIS A 52 29.52 -2.01 -22.79
C HIS A 52 30.74 -1.32 -23.43
N SER A 53 31.88 -2.01 -23.48
CA SER A 53 33.10 -1.49 -24.14
C SER A 53 32.85 -1.16 -25.61
N ASP A 54 32.20 -2.06 -26.34
CA ASP A 54 31.85 -1.90 -27.76
C ASP A 54 30.90 -0.70 -27.97
N TYR A 55 29.92 -0.49 -27.06
CA TYR A 55 29.02 0.65 -27.14
C TYR A 55 29.71 1.98 -26.84
N LEU A 56 30.63 2.00 -25.87
CA LEU A 56 31.42 3.19 -25.57
C LEU A 56 32.32 3.56 -26.76
N GLU A 57 32.99 2.58 -27.37
CA GLU A 57 33.80 2.78 -28.58
C GLU A 57 32.95 3.35 -29.74
N LEU A 58 31.72 2.84 -29.93
CA LEU A 58 30.77 3.38 -30.91
C LEU A 58 30.46 4.87 -30.63
N LEU A 59 30.18 5.23 -29.37
CA LEU A 59 29.90 6.62 -29.00
C LEU A 59 31.11 7.53 -29.18
N CYS A 60 32.32 7.02 -28.93
CA CYS A 60 33.56 7.79 -29.11
C CYS A 60 33.97 7.96 -30.58
N THR A 61 33.55 7.05 -31.46
CA THR A 61 33.94 7.05 -32.89
C THR A 61 32.89 7.69 -33.81
N THR A 62 31.67 7.88 -33.33
CA THR A 62 30.58 8.47 -34.12
C THR A 62 30.41 9.96 -33.88
N VAL A 63 29.98 10.69 -34.91
CA VAL A 63 29.71 12.15 -34.83
C VAL A 63 28.40 12.43 -34.07
N ASN A 64 27.56 11.41 -33.91
CA ASN A 64 26.25 11.50 -33.28
C ASN A 64 26.29 10.91 -31.87
N GLU A 65 26.29 11.76 -30.85
CA GLU A 65 26.25 11.36 -29.44
C GLU A 65 24.95 10.62 -29.02
N ARG A 66 24.04 10.33 -29.96
CA ARG A 66 22.76 9.65 -29.75
C ARG A 66 22.59 8.37 -30.58
N GLU A 67 23.69 7.75 -31.00
CA GLU A 67 23.60 6.42 -31.59
C GLU A 67 22.86 5.45 -30.63
N PRO A 68 21.93 4.64 -31.14
CA PRO A 68 21.22 3.69 -30.31
C PRO A 68 22.18 2.58 -29.84
N PRO A 69 21.91 1.98 -28.67
CA PRO A 69 22.66 0.83 -28.18
C PRO A 69 22.61 -0.33 -29.21
N PRO A 70 23.72 -1.09 -29.40
CA PRO A 70 23.74 -2.23 -30.29
C PRO A 70 22.65 -3.25 -29.95
N LYS A 71 22.05 -3.89 -30.96
CA LYS A 71 21.03 -4.91 -30.72
C LYS A 71 21.66 -6.13 -30.05
N VAL A 72 21.03 -6.59 -28.97
CA VAL A 72 21.48 -7.77 -28.22
C VAL A 72 20.55 -8.94 -28.50
N ASN A 73 21.13 -10.08 -28.85
CA ASN A 73 20.43 -11.36 -28.91
C ASN A 73 20.82 -12.16 -27.68
N MET A 74 19.92 -12.23 -26.69
CA MET A 74 20.15 -13.07 -25.51
C MET A 74 20.32 -14.53 -25.93
N ALA A 75 21.41 -15.16 -25.50
CA ALA A 75 21.71 -16.56 -25.75
C ALA A 75 21.90 -17.31 -24.42
N CYS A 76 21.44 -18.55 -24.38
CA CYS A 76 21.74 -19.46 -23.28
C CYS A 76 23.11 -20.11 -23.53
N PRO A 77 24.03 -20.15 -22.55
CA PRO A 77 25.29 -20.87 -22.68
C PRO A 77 25.05 -22.32 -23.14
N SER A 78 25.75 -22.74 -24.20
CA SER A 78 25.51 -24.02 -24.87
C SER A 78 25.63 -25.23 -23.93
N ILE A 79 26.51 -25.16 -22.92
CA ILE A 79 26.68 -26.20 -21.91
C ILE A 79 25.40 -26.47 -21.10
N LEU A 80 24.57 -25.45 -20.89
CA LEU A 80 23.28 -25.57 -20.19
C LEU A 80 22.19 -26.18 -21.05
N LEU A 81 22.41 -26.31 -22.37
CA LEU A 81 21.47 -26.90 -23.31
C LEU A 81 21.75 -28.38 -23.58
N VAL A 82 22.85 -28.93 -23.04
CA VAL A 82 23.30 -30.31 -23.34
C VAL A 82 22.35 -31.36 -22.74
N SER A 83 22.08 -31.29 -21.42
CA SER A 83 21.15 -32.18 -20.74
C SER A 83 20.75 -31.64 -19.38
N LYS A 84 19.57 -32.05 -18.89
CA LYS A 84 19.01 -31.59 -17.61
C LYS A 84 19.98 -31.73 -16.45
N ASP A 85 20.59 -32.90 -16.24
CA ASP A 85 21.49 -33.04 -15.08
C ASP A 85 22.85 -32.34 -15.27
N ILE A 86 23.27 -31.99 -16.50
CA ILE A 86 24.41 -31.07 -16.69
C ILE A 86 23.99 -29.66 -16.27
N THR A 87 22.80 -29.23 -16.69
CA THR A 87 22.23 -27.93 -16.30
C THR A 87 22.12 -27.82 -14.79
N GLU A 88 21.59 -28.85 -14.10
CA GLU A 88 21.47 -28.86 -12.63
C GLU A 88 22.82 -28.83 -11.92
N GLU A 89 23.85 -29.48 -12.47
CA GLU A 89 25.21 -29.45 -11.93
C GLU A 89 25.91 -28.09 -12.15
N ALA A 90 25.68 -27.45 -13.30
CA ALA A 90 26.38 -26.25 -13.73
C ALA A 90 25.72 -24.93 -13.27
N ILE A 91 24.39 -24.90 -13.09
CA ILE A 91 23.65 -23.71 -12.66
C ILE A 91 24.19 -23.09 -11.35
N PRO A 92 24.48 -23.86 -10.29
CA PRO A 92 25.03 -23.29 -9.06
C PRO A 92 26.37 -22.59 -9.26
N ILE A 93 27.18 -23.04 -10.23
CA ILE A 93 28.44 -22.40 -10.61
C ILE A 93 28.14 -21.07 -11.30
N LEU A 94 27.21 -21.03 -12.27
CA LEU A 94 26.78 -19.79 -12.92
C LEU A 94 26.27 -18.75 -11.90
N HIS A 95 25.49 -19.17 -10.90
CA HIS A 95 25.01 -18.28 -9.84
C HIS A 95 26.15 -17.74 -8.95
N ALA A 96 27.25 -18.48 -8.82
CA ALA A 96 28.44 -18.08 -8.09
C ALA A 96 29.47 -17.32 -8.96
N THR A 97 29.34 -17.34 -10.29
CA THR A 97 30.17 -16.53 -11.19
C THR A 97 29.86 -15.04 -10.99
N PRO A 98 30.86 -14.19 -10.70
CA PRO A 98 30.62 -12.75 -10.52
C PRO A 98 30.15 -12.07 -11.80
N LEU A 99 29.08 -11.28 -11.69
CA LEU A 99 28.67 -10.37 -12.75
C LEU A 99 29.38 -9.04 -12.54
N HIS A 100 30.26 -8.71 -13.47
CA HIS A 100 30.89 -7.41 -13.58
C HIS A 100 30.04 -6.52 -14.49
N LEU A 101 29.74 -5.33 -13.99
CA LEU A 101 28.97 -4.28 -14.64
C LEU A 101 29.85 -3.04 -14.69
N SER A 102 30.87 -3.05 -15.55
CA SER A 102 31.86 -1.98 -15.66
C SER A 102 31.38 -0.83 -16.57
N PHE A 103 30.24 -0.21 -16.22
CA PHE A 103 29.59 0.80 -17.04
C PHE A 103 30.15 2.22 -16.85
N GLY A 104 30.14 2.98 -17.95
CA GLY A 104 30.28 4.42 -17.98
C GLY A 104 29.08 5.06 -18.66
N VAL A 105 28.99 5.03 -19.99
CA VAL A 105 27.82 5.58 -20.70
C VAL A 105 26.89 4.44 -21.12
N PHE A 106 25.83 4.20 -20.34
CA PHE A 106 24.82 3.19 -20.68
C PHE A 106 23.43 3.82 -20.80
N ARG A 107 22.84 3.67 -21.99
CA ARG A 107 21.48 4.15 -22.31
C ARG A 107 20.53 2.99 -22.65
N GLY A 108 20.99 1.74 -22.59
CA GLY A 108 20.16 0.56 -22.79
C GLY A 108 19.41 0.13 -21.53
N GLU A 109 18.64 -0.94 -21.62
CA GLU A 109 18.02 -1.56 -20.46
C GLU A 109 18.81 -2.80 -20.05
N LEU A 110 19.07 -2.96 -18.76
CA LEU A 110 19.84 -4.07 -18.21
C LEU A 110 19.16 -5.42 -18.47
N GLU A 111 17.83 -5.44 -18.53
CA GLU A 111 17.03 -6.62 -18.84
C GLU A 111 17.22 -7.15 -20.27
N ASN A 112 17.73 -6.32 -21.18
CA ASN A 112 18.10 -6.74 -22.54
C ASN A 112 19.47 -7.42 -22.58
N LEU A 113 20.31 -7.26 -21.55
CA LEU A 113 21.64 -7.86 -21.45
C LEU A 113 21.65 -9.15 -20.62
N ILE A 114 20.84 -9.19 -19.58
CA ILE A 114 20.73 -10.33 -18.67
C ILE A 114 19.28 -10.54 -18.28
N SER A 115 18.82 -11.79 -18.32
CA SER A 115 17.46 -12.10 -17.93
C SER A 115 17.23 -11.76 -16.43
N PRO A 116 16.09 -11.14 -16.08
CA PRO A 116 15.80 -10.79 -14.69
C PRO A 116 15.88 -11.99 -13.74
N THR A 117 15.41 -13.16 -14.18
CA THR A 117 15.45 -14.39 -13.38
C THR A 117 16.88 -14.84 -13.09
N LEU A 118 17.80 -14.75 -14.06
CA LEU A 118 19.20 -15.08 -13.81
C LEU A 118 19.82 -14.08 -12.84
N LEU A 119 19.64 -12.77 -13.10
CA LEU A 119 20.17 -11.69 -12.26
C LEU A 119 19.73 -11.81 -10.80
N GLN A 120 18.46 -12.16 -10.55
CA GLN A 120 17.92 -12.39 -9.20
C GLN A 120 18.56 -13.58 -8.46
N ASN A 121 19.09 -14.58 -9.18
CA ASN A 121 19.72 -15.75 -8.58
C ASN A 121 21.24 -15.62 -8.42
N LEU A 122 21.86 -14.56 -8.95
CA LEU A 122 23.30 -14.35 -8.78
C LEU A 122 23.66 -14.04 -7.33
N HIS A 123 24.83 -14.51 -6.93
CA HIS A 123 25.39 -14.29 -5.60
C HIS A 123 26.33 -13.08 -5.52
N TYR A 124 26.96 -12.69 -6.64
CA TYR A 124 28.01 -11.68 -6.65
C TYR A 124 27.80 -10.71 -7.81
N VAL A 125 27.65 -9.42 -7.49
CA VAL A 125 27.54 -8.34 -8.48
C VAL A 125 28.52 -7.23 -8.15
N HIS A 126 29.26 -6.78 -9.17
CA HIS A 126 30.23 -5.70 -9.08
C HIS A 126 29.86 -4.61 -10.07
N LEU A 127 29.39 -3.47 -9.57
CA LEU A 127 29.13 -2.27 -10.36
C LEU A 127 30.36 -1.35 -10.26
N SER A 128 30.99 -1.01 -11.38
CA SER A 128 32.22 -0.21 -11.39
C SER A 128 32.31 0.78 -12.54
N ASP A 129 33.14 1.82 -12.40
CA ASP A 129 33.50 2.75 -13.48
C ASP A 129 34.71 2.31 -14.30
N ALA A 130 35.20 1.07 -14.12
CA ALA A 130 36.42 0.58 -14.75
C ALA A 130 36.40 0.67 -16.29
N GLY A 131 35.21 0.53 -16.90
CA GLY A 131 35.04 0.61 -18.34
C GLY A 131 35.33 2.00 -18.94
N VAL A 132 35.41 3.06 -18.13
CA VAL A 132 35.70 4.44 -18.60
C VAL A 132 36.98 5.02 -18.05
N HIS A 133 37.81 4.24 -17.35
CA HIS A 133 39.08 4.74 -16.79
C HIS A 133 40.08 5.27 -17.84
N HIS A 134 39.95 4.83 -19.09
CA HIS A 134 40.78 5.30 -20.20
C HIS A 134 40.38 6.70 -20.71
N LEU A 135 39.22 7.22 -20.31
CA LEU A 135 38.75 8.56 -20.64
C LEU A 135 39.25 9.58 -19.61
N ASN A 136 39.99 10.60 -20.03
CA ASN A 136 40.54 11.61 -19.12
C ASN A 136 40.38 13.05 -19.66
N PRO A 137 39.49 13.88 -19.06
CA PRO A 137 38.51 13.53 -18.03
C PRO A 137 37.33 12.72 -18.62
N PRO A 138 36.68 11.85 -17.84
CA PRO A 138 35.47 11.18 -18.30
C PRO A 138 34.31 12.19 -18.38
N PRO A 139 33.47 12.14 -19.44
CA PRO A 139 32.26 12.96 -19.53
C PRO A 139 31.32 12.76 -18.33
N HIS A 140 30.59 13.81 -17.93
CA HIS A 140 29.58 13.72 -16.86
C HIS A 140 28.52 12.63 -17.12
N ASP A 141 28.20 12.39 -18.39
CA ASP A 141 27.28 11.33 -18.83
C ASP A 141 27.71 9.93 -18.35
N CYS A 142 29.00 9.71 -18.06
CA CYS A 142 29.48 8.45 -17.50
C CYS A 142 28.95 8.21 -16.08
N PHE A 143 28.91 9.25 -15.26
CA PHE A 143 28.34 9.13 -13.91
C PHE A 143 26.82 8.96 -13.98
N VAL A 144 26.17 9.64 -14.92
CA VAL A 144 24.72 9.49 -15.15
C VAL A 144 24.38 8.07 -15.57
N GLY A 145 25.13 7.50 -16.51
CA GLY A 145 24.97 6.11 -16.97
C GLY A 145 25.19 5.10 -15.83
N PHE A 146 26.22 5.30 -15.01
CA PHE A 146 26.46 4.51 -13.80
C PHE A 146 25.27 4.55 -12.83
N CYS A 147 24.77 5.76 -12.50
CA CYS A 147 23.61 5.92 -11.61
C CYS A 147 22.35 5.28 -12.20
N PHE A 148 22.18 5.36 -13.52
CA PHE A 148 21.05 4.75 -14.23
C PHE A 148 21.09 3.23 -14.16
N VAL A 149 22.25 2.60 -14.40
CA VAL A 149 22.42 1.15 -14.25
C VAL A 149 22.17 0.72 -12.81
N ALA A 150 22.72 1.43 -11.82
CA ALA A 150 22.47 1.15 -10.41
C ALA A 150 20.96 1.19 -10.09
N GLY A 151 20.25 2.16 -10.66
CA GLY A 151 18.79 2.29 -10.56
C GLY A 151 18.05 1.09 -11.14
N GLN A 152 18.43 0.65 -12.34
CA GLN A 152 17.83 -0.53 -12.97
C GLN A 152 18.13 -1.82 -12.20
N LEU A 153 19.39 -2.02 -11.79
CA LEU A 153 19.81 -3.13 -10.97
C LEU A 153 18.98 -3.21 -9.68
N ALA A 154 18.84 -2.08 -8.98
CA ALA A 154 18.04 -2.00 -7.77
C ALA A 154 16.56 -2.35 -8.04
N SER A 155 15.98 -1.83 -9.12
CA SER A 155 14.58 -2.10 -9.49
C SER A 155 14.32 -3.59 -9.78
N LEU A 156 15.24 -4.26 -10.48
CA LEU A 156 15.13 -5.68 -10.82
C LEU A 156 15.30 -6.60 -9.61
N LEU A 157 16.08 -6.17 -8.62
CA LEU A 157 16.45 -6.98 -7.45
C LEU A 157 15.61 -6.69 -6.20
N ARG A 158 15.00 -5.51 -6.04
CA ARG A 158 14.27 -5.09 -4.81
C ARG A 158 13.20 -6.06 -4.31
N SER A 159 12.61 -6.85 -5.21
CA SER A 159 11.50 -7.75 -4.87
C SER A 159 12.00 -9.10 -4.34
N ARG A 160 13.11 -9.59 -4.89
CA ARG A 160 13.72 -10.87 -4.59
C ARG A 160 15.12 -10.92 -5.20
N HIS A 161 16.10 -11.34 -4.42
CA HIS A 161 17.43 -11.68 -4.92
C HIS A 161 18.14 -12.71 -4.04
N SER A 162 19.24 -13.28 -4.54
CA SER A 162 20.14 -14.20 -3.80
C SER A 162 21.54 -13.62 -3.60
N LEU A 163 21.70 -12.31 -3.79
CA LEU A 163 22.98 -11.62 -3.60
C LEU A 163 23.59 -11.90 -2.22
N LYS A 164 24.83 -12.38 -2.22
CA LYS A 164 25.70 -12.47 -1.05
C LYS A 164 26.63 -11.26 -0.96
N THR A 165 27.12 -10.78 -2.10
CA THR A 165 28.00 -9.61 -2.16
C THR A 165 27.53 -8.65 -3.23
N LEU A 166 27.46 -7.37 -2.85
CA LEU A 166 27.39 -6.25 -3.79
C LEU A 166 28.59 -5.34 -3.58
N THR A 167 29.33 -5.08 -4.66
CA THR A 167 30.38 -4.07 -4.68
C THR A 167 30.00 -2.95 -5.63
N VAL A 168 30.12 -1.71 -5.17
CA VAL A 168 29.87 -0.51 -5.96
C VAL A 168 31.11 0.37 -5.87
N THR A 169 31.82 0.53 -6.98
CA THR A 169 33.05 1.34 -7.05
C THR A 169 32.95 2.45 -8.09
N TYR A 170 33.40 3.65 -7.76
CA TYR A 170 33.47 4.76 -8.69
C TYR A 170 34.66 5.65 -8.34
N ASN A 171 35.77 5.49 -9.07
CA ASN A 171 37.08 6.00 -8.68
C ASN A 171 37.63 7.11 -9.62
N SER A 172 36.83 7.63 -10.54
CA SER A 172 37.19 8.80 -11.33
C SER A 172 37.55 10.02 -10.47
N ALA A 173 38.80 10.47 -10.56
CA ALA A 173 39.30 11.65 -9.83
C ALA A 173 38.45 12.91 -10.07
N TYR A 174 37.93 13.08 -11.29
CA TYR A 174 37.10 14.22 -11.66
C TYR A 174 35.75 14.24 -10.91
N ILE A 175 35.02 13.12 -10.92
CA ILE A 175 33.74 13.02 -10.23
C ILE A 175 33.92 13.01 -8.71
N THR A 176 34.98 12.38 -8.19
CA THR A 176 35.31 12.40 -6.77
C THR A 176 35.46 13.82 -6.24
N LEU A 177 36.09 14.73 -6.99
CA LEU A 177 36.15 16.16 -6.63
C LEU A 177 34.75 16.78 -6.57
N HIS A 178 33.91 16.52 -7.57
CA HIS A 178 32.55 17.05 -7.58
C HIS A 178 31.66 16.48 -6.46
N LEU A 179 31.78 15.19 -6.14
CA LEU A 179 31.06 14.58 -5.04
C LEU A 179 31.45 15.22 -3.71
N ARG A 180 32.76 15.47 -3.50
CA ARG A 180 33.25 16.17 -2.31
C ARG A 180 32.77 17.62 -2.22
N ASP A 181 32.85 18.36 -3.33
CA ASP A 181 32.68 19.82 -3.31
C ASP A 181 31.24 20.29 -3.62
N CYS A 182 30.37 19.42 -4.13
CA CYS A 182 29.02 19.80 -4.56
C CYS A 182 27.89 19.10 -3.80
N LEU A 183 28.11 17.90 -3.23
CA LEU A 183 27.02 17.10 -2.65
C LEU A 183 26.28 17.84 -1.52
N ASN A 184 27.02 18.55 -0.67
CA ASN A 184 26.48 19.23 0.51
C ASN A 184 26.25 20.74 0.33
N VAL A 185 26.54 21.30 -0.84
CA VAL A 185 26.35 22.73 -1.10
C VAL A 185 24.91 22.97 -1.57
N ILE A 186 24.20 23.89 -0.93
CA ILE A 186 22.79 24.17 -1.22
C ILE A 186 22.64 24.95 -2.53
N ASP A 187 23.51 25.93 -2.78
CA ASP A 187 23.37 26.90 -3.87
C ASP A 187 24.16 26.55 -5.14
N ARG A 188 24.86 25.41 -5.15
CA ARG A 188 25.67 24.99 -6.30
C ARG A 188 24.81 24.15 -7.26
N ALA A 189 24.46 24.72 -8.40
CA ALA A 189 23.73 24.04 -9.47
C ALA A 189 24.64 23.03 -10.19
N CYS A 190 24.86 21.86 -9.58
CA CYS A 190 25.54 20.72 -10.20
C CYS A 190 24.62 19.49 -10.12
N GLY A 191 24.33 18.87 -11.27
CA GLY A 191 23.43 17.72 -11.36
C GLY A 191 23.88 16.49 -10.54
N ILE A 192 25.17 16.42 -10.19
CA ILE A 192 25.78 15.32 -9.43
C ILE A 192 25.08 15.10 -8.09
N LYS A 193 24.64 16.16 -7.40
CA LYS A 193 23.89 16.02 -6.14
C LYS A 193 22.62 15.20 -6.33
N SER A 194 21.79 15.56 -7.31
CA SER A 194 20.55 14.85 -7.62
C SER A 194 20.80 13.41 -8.06
N TRP A 195 21.81 13.19 -8.92
CA TRP A 195 22.19 11.85 -9.36
C TRP A 195 22.67 10.97 -8.21
N THR A 196 23.48 11.52 -7.30
CA THR A 196 23.97 10.82 -6.12
C THR A 196 22.85 10.47 -5.15
N HIS A 197 21.92 11.40 -4.88
CA HIS A 197 20.76 11.09 -4.04
C HIS A 197 19.86 10.02 -4.67
N ASN A 198 19.69 10.03 -6.00
CA ASN A 198 18.94 8.99 -6.71
C ASN A 198 19.65 7.64 -6.65
N LEU A 199 20.98 7.61 -6.81
CA LEU A 199 21.80 6.42 -6.65
C LEU A 199 21.64 5.82 -5.25
N VAL A 200 21.82 6.62 -4.21
CA VAL A 200 21.66 6.19 -2.80
C VAL A 200 20.24 5.70 -2.54
N ARG A 201 19.22 6.42 -3.03
CA ARG A 201 17.81 6.02 -2.89
C ARG A 201 17.50 4.71 -3.61
N ALA A 202 18.11 4.45 -4.75
CA ALA A 202 17.93 3.21 -5.49
C ALA A 202 18.56 2.05 -4.71
N LEU A 203 19.83 2.17 -4.34
CA LEU A 203 20.56 1.12 -3.61
C LEU A 203 19.93 0.78 -2.26
N ARG A 204 19.36 1.78 -1.55
CA ARG A 204 18.63 1.59 -0.28
C ARG A 204 17.41 0.68 -0.38
N GLN A 205 16.92 0.37 -1.57
CA GLN A 205 15.79 -0.56 -1.78
C GLN A 205 16.23 -2.03 -1.75
N LEU A 206 17.53 -2.29 -1.78
CA LEU A 206 18.10 -3.62 -1.65
C LEU A 206 18.30 -3.91 -0.17
N HIS A 207 18.03 -5.14 0.25
CA HIS A 207 18.07 -5.57 1.65
C HIS A 207 18.60 -7.01 1.72
N ASP A 208 18.97 -7.48 2.92
CA ASP A 208 19.41 -8.86 3.15
C ASP A 208 20.66 -9.26 2.34
N ILE A 209 21.58 -8.32 2.07
CA ILE A 209 22.88 -8.61 1.40
C ILE A 209 23.96 -8.87 2.47
N ASN A 210 24.60 -10.05 2.45
CA ASN A 210 25.59 -10.40 3.48
C ASN A 210 26.77 -9.41 3.54
N LYS A 211 27.30 -9.01 2.39
CA LYS A 211 28.47 -8.12 2.30
C LYS A 211 28.23 -7.01 1.27
N VAL A 212 28.23 -5.77 1.74
CA VAL A 212 28.17 -4.57 0.88
C VAL A 212 29.49 -3.82 0.95
N SER A 213 30.06 -3.49 -0.19
CA SER A 213 31.30 -2.69 -0.29
C SER A 213 31.04 -1.48 -1.19
N LEU A 214 31.13 -0.29 -0.61
CA LEU A 214 30.92 0.98 -1.29
C LEU A 214 32.23 1.76 -1.35
N ASP A 215 32.83 1.82 -2.53
CA ASP A 215 34.00 2.64 -2.86
C ASP A 215 33.58 3.78 -3.80
N VAL A 216 32.74 4.67 -3.27
CA VAL A 216 32.26 5.89 -3.92
C VAL A 216 32.42 7.02 -2.91
N GLU A 217 32.83 8.20 -3.35
CA GLU A 217 33.03 9.38 -2.49
C GLU A 217 31.67 9.92 -1.97
N LEU A 218 31.16 9.28 -0.92
CA LEU A 218 29.98 9.69 -0.15
C LEU A 218 30.42 10.22 1.20
N THR A 219 29.56 10.99 1.88
CA THR A 219 29.79 11.32 3.29
C THR A 219 29.83 10.05 4.14
N LYS A 220 30.55 10.09 5.27
CA LYS A 220 30.70 8.92 6.15
C LYS A 220 29.34 8.43 6.65
N GLU A 221 28.48 9.37 7.01
CA GLU A 221 27.12 9.12 7.51
C GLU A 221 26.27 8.44 6.43
N MET A 222 26.24 8.99 5.21
CA MET A 222 25.46 8.42 4.10
C MET A 222 25.94 7.00 3.74
N ARG A 223 27.27 6.78 3.75
CA ARG A 223 27.86 5.47 3.46
C ARG A 223 27.47 4.45 4.54
N GLN A 224 27.57 4.83 5.81
CA GLN A 224 27.25 3.94 6.92
C GLN A 224 25.76 3.58 6.91
N GLU A 225 24.87 4.56 6.82
CA GLU A 225 23.42 4.33 6.75
C GLU A 225 23.05 3.42 5.57
N LEU A 226 23.62 3.68 4.39
CA LEU A 226 23.32 2.87 3.21
C LEU A 226 23.79 1.42 3.35
N VAL A 227 24.96 1.18 3.93
CA VAL A 227 25.44 -0.19 4.21
C VAL A 227 24.53 -0.87 5.23
N GLU A 228 24.17 -0.19 6.31
CA GLU A 228 23.24 -0.72 7.33
C GLU A 228 21.87 -1.07 6.73
N ASP A 229 21.31 -0.20 5.90
CA ASP A 229 20.04 -0.42 5.21
C ASP A 229 20.11 -1.66 4.29
N MET A 230 21.19 -1.80 3.51
CA MET A 230 21.33 -2.85 2.52
C MET A 230 21.67 -4.23 3.10
N GLN A 231 22.40 -4.25 4.22
CA GLN A 231 22.69 -5.49 4.95
C GLN A 231 21.56 -5.88 5.92
N GLY A 232 20.74 -4.90 6.33
CA GLY A 232 19.61 -5.11 7.20
C GLY A 232 18.42 -5.79 6.52
N PRO A 233 17.45 -6.29 7.30
CA PRO A 233 16.25 -6.90 6.76
C PRO A 233 15.32 -5.86 6.13
N ALA A 234 14.61 -6.27 5.08
CA ALA A 234 13.61 -5.42 4.45
C ALA A 234 12.54 -4.97 5.46
N GLN A 235 12.48 -3.66 5.74
CA GLN A 235 11.49 -3.10 6.66
C GLN A 235 10.19 -2.79 5.91
N GLY A 236 9.26 -3.74 5.94
CA GLY A 236 7.92 -3.55 5.38
C GLY A 236 7.02 -2.68 6.26
N PHE A 237 5.80 -2.42 5.79
CA PHE A 237 4.78 -1.65 6.54
C PHE A 237 4.59 -2.15 7.98
N PHE A 238 4.65 -3.47 8.20
CA PHE A 238 4.49 -4.07 9.53
C PHE A 238 5.67 -3.87 10.48
N ALA A 239 6.84 -3.48 9.97
CA ALA A 239 7.97 -3.09 10.81
C ALA A 239 7.73 -1.74 11.51
N LEU A 240 6.80 -0.92 11.00
CA LEU A 240 6.42 0.34 11.64
C LEU A 240 5.78 0.08 13.01
N PRO A 241 6.13 0.89 14.05
CA PRO A 241 5.47 0.83 15.34
C PRO A 241 3.95 0.91 15.20
N LEU A 242 3.23 0.17 16.04
CA LEU A 242 1.76 0.13 15.99
C LEU A 242 1.15 1.54 16.03
N SER A 243 1.71 2.44 16.84
CA SER A 243 1.26 3.84 16.95
C SER A 243 1.35 4.62 15.63
N VAL A 244 2.37 4.36 14.81
CA VAL A 244 2.52 4.98 13.49
C VAL A 244 1.51 4.38 12.52
N ARG A 245 1.37 3.05 12.50
CA ARG A 245 0.37 2.36 11.66
C ARG A 245 -1.05 2.80 11.99
N GLN A 246 -1.38 2.97 13.27
CA GLN A 246 -2.68 3.48 13.71
C GLN A 246 -2.97 4.90 13.18
N LYS A 247 -1.97 5.78 13.15
CA LYS A 247 -2.10 7.10 12.50
C LYS A 247 -2.34 6.96 11.00
N ILE A 248 -1.64 6.05 10.33
CA ILE A 248 -1.85 5.81 8.89
C ILE A 248 -3.28 5.30 8.64
N TYR A 249 -3.76 4.33 9.44
CA TYR A 249 -5.13 3.83 9.33
C TYR A 249 -6.17 4.92 9.57
N SER A 250 -5.92 5.83 10.52
CA SER A 250 -6.85 6.92 10.79
C SER A 250 -6.89 7.94 9.65
N TYR A 251 -5.81 8.16 8.90
CA TYR A 251 -5.86 9.02 7.71
C TYR A 251 -6.41 8.31 6.47
N ALA A 252 -6.21 6.99 6.35
CA ALA A 252 -6.55 6.24 5.16
C ALA A 252 -8.05 5.96 4.99
N ALA A 253 -8.84 6.08 6.06
CA ALA A 253 -10.29 5.97 5.98
C ALA A 253 -10.99 6.78 7.09
N ASP A 254 -12.06 7.47 6.72
CA ASP A 254 -12.94 8.14 7.68
C ASP A 254 -14.41 7.82 7.39
N PRO A 255 -15.18 7.28 8.37
CA PRO A 255 -16.60 7.06 8.18
C PRO A 255 -17.39 8.35 7.90
N ASN A 256 -16.84 9.52 8.22
CA ASN A 256 -17.47 10.82 8.00
C ASN A 256 -17.34 11.35 6.56
N GLU A 257 -16.51 10.76 5.69
CA GLU A 257 -16.43 11.18 4.28
C GLU A 257 -17.79 11.07 3.56
N SER A 258 -18.59 10.07 3.91
CA SER A 258 -19.94 9.88 3.38
C SER A 258 -20.94 10.96 3.84
N ILE A 259 -20.61 11.73 4.89
CA ILE A 259 -21.45 12.81 5.42
C ILE A 259 -21.46 13.99 4.44
N SER A 260 -20.32 14.31 3.83
CA SER A 260 -20.25 15.37 2.81
C SER A 260 -21.14 15.06 1.60
N ALA A 261 -21.25 13.79 1.21
CA ALA A 261 -22.18 13.37 0.16
C ALA A 261 -23.66 13.49 0.60
N LEU A 262 -23.98 13.14 1.85
CA LEU A 262 -25.31 13.36 2.43
C LEU A 262 -25.68 14.85 2.49
N GLN A 263 -24.74 15.71 2.88
CA GLN A 263 -24.90 17.17 2.87
C GLN A 263 -25.18 17.70 1.46
N ARG A 264 -24.45 17.22 0.45
CA ARG A 264 -24.69 17.58 -0.94
C ARG A 264 -26.09 17.18 -1.42
N VAL A 265 -26.52 15.93 -1.15
CA VAL A 265 -27.86 15.46 -1.55
C VAL A 265 -28.96 16.22 -0.83
N THR A 266 -28.82 16.48 0.48
CA THR A 266 -29.82 17.28 1.21
C THR A 266 -29.88 18.71 0.69
N LYS A 267 -28.75 19.29 0.24
CA LYS A 267 -28.71 20.60 -0.43
C LYS A 267 -29.48 20.57 -1.76
N GLU A 268 -29.20 19.60 -2.63
CA GLU A 268 -29.89 19.44 -3.91
C GLU A 268 -31.41 19.35 -3.72
N LEU A 269 -31.85 18.50 -2.77
CA LEU A 269 -33.27 18.37 -2.42
C LEU A 269 -33.89 19.65 -1.84
N ALA A 270 -33.13 20.43 -1.07
CA ALA A 270 -33.59 21.71 -0.54
C ALA A 270 -33.91 22.72 -1.65
N PHE A 271 -33.24 22.61 -2.79
CA PHE A 271 -33.41 23.46 -3.97
C PHE A 271 -34.24 22.80 -5.09
N ASN A 272 -34.97 21.70 -4.80
CA ASN A 272 -35.77 20.94 -5.78
C ASN A 272 -34.95 20.45 -6.99
N ILE A 273 -33.71 20.05 -6.76
CA ILE A 273 -32.83 19.44 -7.76
C ILE A 273 -32.83 17.92 -7.54
N ASP A 274 -32.94 17.14 -8.62
CA ASP A 274 -32.84 15.68 -8.56
C ASP A 274 -31.42 15.26 -8.12
N PRO A 275 -31.28 14.56 -6.97
CA PRO A 275 -29.97 14.33 -6.39
C PRO A 275 -29.21 13.17 -7.03
N VAL A 276 -27.88 13.31 -7.12
CA VAL A 276 -26.99 12.23 -7.57
C VAL A 276 -26.35 11.55 -6.37
N TYR A 277 -26.76 10.30 -6.14
CA TYR A 277 -26.23 9.47 -5.05
C TYR A 277 -24.82 8.97 -5.37
N PRO A 278 -23.90 8.97 -4.38
CA PRO A 278 -22.55 8.48 -4.59
C PRO A 278 -22.53 6.97 -4.80
N VAL A 279 -21.56 6.49 -5.58
CA VAL A 279 -21.22 5.06 -5.65
C VAL A 279 -20.54 4.68 -4.34
N LYS A 280 -20.97 3.56 -3.76
CA LYS A 280 -20.38 3.05 -2.51
C LYS A 280 -19.13 2.26 -2.83
N GLU A 281 -18.01 2.73 -2.32
CA GLU A 281 -16.74 2.05 -2.45
C GLU A 281 -16.21 1.60 -1.08
N THR A 282 -15.40 0.54 -1.09
CA THR A 282 -14.68 0.10 0.10
C THR A 282 -13.33 0.80 0.12
N PRO A 283 -12.96 1.51 1.20
CA PRO A 283 -11.65 2.14 1.31
C PRO A 283 -10.52 1.14 1.01
N THR A 284 -9.56 1.55 0.17
CA THR A 284 -8.49 0.68 -0.33
C THR A 284 -7.66 0.05 0.78
N ILE A 285 -7.53 0.72 1.93
CA ILE A 285 -6.85 0.19 3.12
C ILE A 285 -7.45 -1.14 3.60
N PHE A 286 -8.77 -1.35 3.44
CA PHE A 286 -9.43 -2.61 3.79
C PHE A 286 -9.29 -3.70 2.73
N LEU A 287 -8.66 -3.40 1.58
CA LEU A 287 -8.47 -4.33 0.47
C LEU A 287 -7.04 -4.89 0.41
N ILE A 288 -6.10 -4.36 1.20
CA ILE A 288 -4.68 -4.73 1.12
C ILE A 288 -4.44 -6.15 1.62
N CYS A 289 -4.73 -6.43 2.89
CA CYS A 289 -4.60 -7.76 3.46
C CYS A 289 -5.45 -7.93 4.72
N LYS A 290 -5.63 -9.18 5.17
CA LYS A 290 -6.48 -9.52 6.32
C LYS A 290 -5.99 -8.86 7.63
N GLN A 291 -4.67 -8.81 7.86
CA GLN A 291 -4.11 -8.20 9.07
C GLN A 291 -4.35 -6.70 9.12
N ILE A 292 -4.00 -5.97 8.04
CA ILE A 292 -4.25 -4.53 7.92
C ILE A 292 -5.74 -4.24 8.09
N THR A 293 -6.59 -5.08 7.49
CA THR A 293 -8.04 -4.92 7.59
C THR A 293 -8.52 -4.97 9.04
N GLU A 294 -8.09 -5.95 9.84
CA GLU A 294 -8.52 -6.06 11.23
C GLU A 294 -7.97 -4.93 12.10
N GLU A 295 -6.71 -4.54 11.91
CA GLU A 295 -6.13 -3.41 12.65
C GLU A 295 -6.80 -2.07 12.28
N ALA A 296 -7.02 -1.82 10.99
CA ALA A 296 -7.65 -0.61 10.50
C ALA A 296 -9.11 -0.51 10.96
N LYS A 297 -9.87 -1.62 10.98
CA LYS A 297 -11.27 -1.63 11.45
C LYS A 297 -11.40 -1.09 12.88
N ALA A 298 -10.50 -1.51 13.78
CA ALA A 298 -10.53 -1.06 15.18
C ALA A 298 -10.33 0.46 15.30
N ILE A 299 -9.47 1.04 14.45
CA ILE A 299 -9.18 2.48 14.46
C ILE A 299 -10.27 3.27 13.75
N VAL A 300 -10.66 2.87 12.55
CA VAL A 300 -11.63 3.60 11.73
C VAL A 300 -13.01 3.62 12.39
N TYR A 301 -13.46 2.52 12.99
CA TYR A 301 -14.78 2.45 13.62
C TYR A 301 -14.84 2.96 15.07
N SER A 302 -13.69 3.22 15.69
CA SER A 302 -13.66 3.92 16.99
C SER A 302 -13.85 5.43 16.84
N LYS A 303 -13.63 6.00 15.64
CA LYS A 303 -14.01 7.38 15.34
C LYS A 303 -15.54 7.54 15.42
N PRO A 304 -16.04 8.64 16.00
CA PRO A 304 -17.46 8.91 15.99
C PRO A 304 -17.96 9.19 14.56
N LEU A 305 -19.10 8.60 14.22
CA LEU A 305 -19.86 8.97 13.04
C LEU A 305 -20.73 10.18 13.39
N VAL A 306 -20.38 11.34 12.84
CA VAL A 306 -21.01 12.64 13.15
C VAL A 306 -21.85 13.10 11.96
N ILE A 307 -23.18 12.99 12.08
CA ILE A 307 -24.12 13.53 11.09
C ILE A 307 -24.52 14.96 11.50
N LYS A 308 -24.14 15.95 10.70
CA LYS A 308 -24.36 17.37 10.98
C LYS A 308 -24.46 18.21 9.71
N ASP A 309 -24.82 19.49 9.89
CA ASP A 309 -24.83 20.54 8.85
C ASP A 309 -25.68 20.15 7.63
N LEU A 310 -26.80 19.46 7.87
CA LEU A 310 -27.75 19.04 6.83
C LEU A 310 -28.64 20.23 6.41
N TYR A 311 -28.98 20.29 5.12
CA TYR A 311 -29.90 21.32 4.61
C TYR A 311 -31.37 20.95 4.94
N PRO A 312 -32.26 21.94 5.12
CA PRO A 312 -33.70 21.74 5.30
C PRO A 312 -34.31 20.98 4.12
N VAL A 313 -35.10 19.93 4.38
CA VAL A 313 -35.73 19.14 3.31
C VAL A 313 -37.16 19.62 3.09
N VAL A 314 -37.55 19.97 1.86
CA VAL A 314 -38.83 20.65 1.60
C VAL A 314 -40.05 19.70 1.64
N ASN A 315 -39.88 18.42 1.29
CA ASN A 315 -40.99 17.47 1.02
C ASN A 315 -41.16 16.32 2.03
N ASN A 316 -40.68 16.46 3.27
CA ASN A 316 -40.68 15.41 4.31
C ASN A 316 -40.01 14.07 3.95
N THR A 317 -39.52 13.87 2.73
CA THR A 317 -38.76 12.71 2.28
C THR A 317 -37.28 12.91 2.54
N PHE A 318 -36.81 12.41 3.68
CA PHE A 318 -35.38 12.37 3.97
C PHE A 318 -34.70 11.22 3.21
N PRO A 319 -33.51 11.42 2.60
CA PRO A 319 -32.77 10.36 1.93
C PRO A 319 -32.51 9.15 2.84
N ASN A 320 -32.68 7.94 2.33
CA ASN A 320 -32.36 6.75 3.11
C ASN A 320 -30.85 6.68 3.36
N LEU A 321 -30.44 6.59 4.63
CA LEU A 321 -29.02 6.50 5.01
C LEU A 321 -28.30 5.32 4.38
N SER A 322 -29.02 4.24 4.07
CA SER A 322 -28.43 3.10 3.35
C SER A 322 -27.93 3.47 1.96
N GLY A 323 -28.31 4.61 1.37
CA GLY A 323 -27.76 5.15 0.13
C GLY A 323 -26.33 5.69 0.28
N PHE A 324 -25.93 6.06 1.49
CA PHE A 324 -24.62 6.68 1.78
C PHE A 324 -23.72 5.77 2.59
N PHE A 325 -24.31 5.05 3.56
CA PHE A 325 -23.59 4.17 4.46
C PHE A 325 -23.90 2.71 4.14
N SER A 326 -22.87 1.87 4.09
CA SER A 326 -23.11 0.43 4.13
C SER A 326 -23.65 0.04 5.50
N LEU A 327 -24.53 -0.96 5.54
CA LEU A 327 -24.98 -1.56 6.81
C LEU A 327 -23.79 -2.08 7.65
N GLY A 328 -22.67 -2.41 7.01
CA GLY A 328 -21.44 -2.83 7.66
C GLY A 328 -20.84 -1.73 8.53
N ILE A 329 -20.80 -0.49 8.04
CA ILE A 329 -20.28 0.68 8.79
C ILE A 329 -21.17 0.94 10.00
N LEU A 330 -22.49 1.11 9.79
CA LEU A 330 -23.43 1.43 10.87
C LEU A 330 -23.41 0.41 12.01
N ARG A 331 -23.17 -0.88 11.72
CA ARG A 331 -23.12 -1.94 12.75
C ARG A 331 -21.82 -1.98 13.54
N ARG A 332 -20.76 -1.38 13.01
CA ARG A 332 -19.40 -1.49 13.56
C ARG A 332 -18.93 -0.23 14.26
N VAL A 333 -19.52 0.93 13.96
CA VAL A 333 -19.21 2.18 14.65
C VAL A 333 -19.50 2.09 16.15
N ASP A 334 -18.56 2.59 16.94
CA ASP A 334 -18.68 2.61 18.40
C ASP A 334 -19.50 3.81 18.90
N HIS A 335 -19.47 4.92 18.17
CA HIS A 335 -20.05 6.19 18.59
C HIS A 335 -20.79 6.84 17.42
N VAL A 336 -22.03 7.26 17.66
CA VAL A 336 -22.84 8.01 16.68
C VAL A 336 -23.27 9.33 17.32
N GLU A 337 -23.05 10.43 16.61
CA GLU A 337 -23.46 11.77 16.99
C GLU A 337 -24.33 12.37 15.88
N LEU A 338 -25.49 12.90 16.25
CA LEU A 338 -26.44 13.52 15.35
C LEU A 338 -26.65 14.97 15.79
N ARG A 339 -26.34 15.94 14.93
CA ARG A 339 -26.61 17.36 15.16
C ARG A 339 -27.64 17.85 14.14
N LEU A 340 -28.87 17.98 14.61
CA LEU A 340 -30.04 18.25 13.76
C LEU A 340 -30.60 19.64 14.07
N THR A 341 -30.99 20.36 13.02
CA THR A 341 -31.46 21.75 13.12
C THR A 341 -32.86 21.97 12.53
N ASP A 342 -33.47 20.92 11.98
CA ASP A 342 -34.81 20.92 11.38
C ASP A 342 -35.56 19.65 11.81
N TYR A 343 -36.80 19.76 12.29
CA TYR A 343 -37.61 18.61 12.71
C TYR A 343 -37.76 17.55 11.61
N ARG A 344 -37.68 17.91 10.33
CA ARG A 344 -37.77 16.96 9.21
C ARG A 344 -36.56 16.03 9.14
N HIS A 345 -35.42 16.44 9.70
CA HIS A 345 -34.26 15.56 9.83
C HIS A 345 -34.52 14.39 10.78
N LEU A 346 -35.50 14.48 11.68
CA LEU A 346 -35.87 13.38 12.57
C LEU A 346 -36.38 12.15 11.80
N ASN A 347 -36.86 12.32 10.56
CA ASN A 347 -37.23 11.18 9.70
C ASN A 347 -36.03 10.26 9.40
N MET A 348 -34.80 10.78 9.44
CA MET A 348 -33.57 10.00 9.31
C MET A 348 -33.44 8.90 10.37
N LEU A 349 -34.04 9.08 11.55
CA LEU A 349 -33.97 8.14 12.66
C LEU A 349 -34.53 6.77 12.29
N TYR A 350 -35.51 6.69 11.37
CA TYR A 350 -36.00 5.40 10.86
C TYR A 350 -34.91 4.61 10.14
N SER A 351 -34.17 5.26 9.24
CA SER A 351 -33.08 4.63 8.50
C SER A 351 -31.91 4.27 9.41
N LEU A 352 -31.58 5.15 10.37
CA LEU A 352 -30.53 4.90 11.34
C LEU A 352 -30.88 3.72 12.25
N ALA A 353 -32.08 3.72 12.83
CA ALA A 353 -32.56 2.64 13.67
C ALA A 353 -32.56 1.31 12.90
N ALA A 354 -33.00 1.29 11.64
CA ALA A 354 -32.96 0.10 10.81
C ALA A 354 -31.52 -0.42 10.57
N GLY A 355 -30.56 0.48 10.32
CA GLY A 355 -29.15 0.13 10.16
C GLY A 355 -28.51 -0.46 11.43
N LEU A 356 -28.88 0.12 12.58
CA LEU A 356 -28.38 -0.25 13.90
C LEU A 356 -29.13 -1.45 14.54
N LYS A 357 -30.30 -1.83 14.03
CA LYS A 357 -31.14 -2.91 14.57
C LYS A 357 -30.50 -4.29 14.37
N ARG A 358 -29.55 -4.63 15.25
CA ARG A 358 -29.01 -5.99 15.47
C ARG A 358 -28.65 -6.15 16.95
N ARG A 359 -29.00 -7.28 17.55
CA ARG A 359 -28.65 -7.60 18.94
C ARG A 359 -27.13 -7.80 19.09
N LYS A 360 -26.60 -7.48 20.29
CA LYS A 360 -25.23 -7.86 20.69
C LYS A 360 -25.05 -9.39 20.51
N PRO A 361 -23.88 -9.89 20.09
CA PRO A 361 -22.58 -9.21 19.98
C PRO A 361 -22.32 -8.50 18.62
N ASN A 362 -23.29 -8.53 17.70
CA ASN A 362 -23.10 -8.11 16.30
C ASN A 362 -23.27 -6.60 16.06
N ASN A 363 -23.58 -5.84 17.11
CA ASN A 363 -23.56 -4.38 17.10
C ASN A 363 -22.54 -3.90 18.15
N LYS A 364 -21.65 -2.99 17.74
CA LYS A 364 -20.56 -2.44 18.56
C LYS A 364 -20.84 -1.06 19.14
N LEU A 365 -22.00 -0.47 18.85
CA LEU A 365 -22.40 0.85 19.29
C LEU A 365 -22.41 0.95 20.83
N LYS A 366 -21.55 1.83 21.35
CA LYS A 366 -21.40 2.13 22.78
C LYS A 366 -22.19 3.39 23.14
N SER A 367 -22.13 4.43 22.32
CA SER A 367 -22.86 5.68 22.59
C SER A 367 -23.63 6.25 21.40
N LEU A 368 -24.78 6.84 21.69
CA LEU A 368 -25.57 7.64 20.77
C LEU A 368 -25.83 9.01 21.39
N HIS A 369 -25.40 10.07 20.71
CA HIS A 369 -25.69 11.45 21.08
C HIS A 369 -26.57 12.09 20.02
N LEU A 370 -27.71 12.63 20.42
CA LEU A 370 -28.61 13.42 19.59
C LEU A 370 -28.69 14.84 20.13
N HIS A 371 -28.24 15.81 19.34
CA HIS A 371 -28.41 17.22 19.61
C HIS A 371 -29.43 17.80 18.63
N PHE A 372 -30.55 18.31 19.14
CA PHE A 372 -31.62 18.90 18.33
C PHE A 372 -31.82 20.38 18.66
N ALA A 373 -31.50 21.28 17.73
CA ALA A 373 -31.56 22.72 17.90
C ALA A 373 -32.31 23.39 16.74
N GLU A 374 -33.64 23.49 16.84
CA GLU A 374 -34.49 24.12 15.82
C GLU A 374 -34.59 25.64 16.03
N PRO A 375 -34.12 26.48 15.10
CA PRO A 375 -34.16 27.93 15.24
C PRO A 375 -35.59 28.52 15.22
N ARG A 376 -36.59 27.75 14.79
CA ARG A 376 -38.02 28.12 14.79
C ARG A 376 -38.78 27.64 16.04
N GLN A 377 -38.05 27.31 17.10
CA GLN A 377 -38.47 26.72 18.38
C GLN A 377 -39.87 27.15 18.88
N LYS A 378 -40.22 28.44 18.79
CA LYS A 378 -41.49 28.97 19.30
C LYS A 378 -42.73 28.29 18.71
N ARG A 379 -42.72 27.89 17.42
CA ARG A 379 -43.91 27.26 16.80
C ARG A 379 -44.15 25.82 17.25
N LEU A 380 -43.08 25.04 17.45
CA LEU A 380 -43.18 23.66 17.95
C LEU A 380 -43.62 23.62 19.42
N ILE A 381 -43.09 24.53 20.23
CA ILE A 381 -43.40 24.62 21.66
C ILE A 381 -44.83 25.13 21.90
N LEU A 382 -45.32 26.11 21.12
CA LEU A 382 -46.68 26.63 21.24
C LEU A 382 -47.76 25.62 20.79
N ALA A 383 -47.47 24.77 19.80
CA ALA A 383 -48.38 23.67 19.43
C ALA A 383 -48.44 22.59 20.54
N ALA A 384 -47.34 22.40 21.27
CA ALA A 384 -47.26 21.44 22.36
C ALA A 384 -48.12 21.82 23.58
N SER A 385 -48.46 23.10 23.81
CA SER A 385 -49.44 23.49 24.84
C SER A 385 -50.89 23.20 24.45
N GLU A 386 -51.19 23.00 23.15
CA GLU A 386 -52.55 22.74 22.65
C GLU A 386 -52.83 21.25 22.44
N TYR A 387 -51.83 20.47 22.00
CA TYR A 387 -51.94 19.04 21.72
C TYR A 387 -50.71 18.28 22.24
N TYR A 388 -50.47 18.33 23.54
CA TYR A 388 -49.31 17.68 24.14
C TYR A 388 -49.43 16.15 24.13
N PRO A 389 -48.41 15.39 23.68
CA PRO A 389 -47.24 15.79 22.90
C PRO A 389 -47.54 15.98 21.39
N ASP A 390 -46.71 16.78 20.69
CA ASP A 390 -46.73 16.83 19.21
C ASP A 390 -46.50 15.42 18.65
N ASN A 391 -47.59 14.84 18.12
CA ASN A 391 -47.64 13.48 17.60
C ASN A 391 -46.53 13.20 16.57
N THR A 392 -46.10 14.22 15.82
CA THR A 392 -45.15 14.05 14.72
C THR A 392 -43.73 13.82 15.24
N VAL A 393 -43.27 14.66 16.18
CA VAL A 393 -41.93 14.55 16.78
C VAL A 393 -41.82 13.24 17.59
N TRP A 394 -42.86 12.93 18.37
CA TRP A 394 -42.92 11.66 19.11
C TRP A 394 -42.86 10.44 18.19
N GLN A 395 -43.60 10.45 17.07
CA GLN A 395 -43.59 9.37 16.09
C GLN A 395 -42.22 9.13 15.47
N TYR A 396 -41.44 10.18 15.18
CA TYR A 396 -40.07 10.00 14.70
C TYR A 396 -39.15 9.45 15.78
N MET A 397 -39.25 9.99 16.99
CA MET A 397 -38.36 9.67 18.08
C MET A 397 -38.61 8.27 18.68
N ARG A 398 -39.86 7.78 18.70
CA ARG A 398 -40.20 6.45 19.24
C ARG A 398 -39.52 5.29 18.52
N VAL A 399 -39.10 5.47 17.26
CA VAL A 399 -38.37 4.42 16.51
C VAL A 399 -37.06 4.03 17.20
N MET A 400 -36.46 4.95 17.95
CA MET A 400 -35.23 4.73 18.69
C MET A 400 -35.41 3.74 19.84
N ASN A 401 -36.65 3.50 20.31
CA ASN A 401 -36.95 2.42 21.25
C ASN A 401 -36.57 1.02 20.70
N HIS A 402 -36.43 0.87 19.38
CA HIS A 402 -35.91 -0.36 18.77
C HIS A 402 -34.42 -0.62 19.04
N LEU A 403 -33.69 0.37 19.57
CA LEU A 403 -32.28 0.26 19.95
C LEU A 403 -32.08 -0.12 21.44
N ARG A 404 -33.16 -0.50 22.12
CA ARG A 404 -33.14 -0.95 23.52
C ARG A 404 -32.10 -2.02 23.79
N GLY A 405 -31.27 -1.78 24.81
CA GLY A 405 -30.24 -2.72 25.27
C GLY A 405 -29.07 -2.91 24.29
N ILE A 406 -29.05 -2.13 23.19
CA ILE A 406 -27.95 -2.13 22.22
C ILE A 406 -26.92 -1.07 22.60
N VAL A 407 -27.39 0.11 23.01
CA VAL A 407 -26.55 1.28 23.32
C VAL A 407 -26.30 1.36 24.81
N ASP A 408 -25.05 1.55 25.22
CA ASP A 408 -24.68 1.63 26.64
C ASP A 408 -24.89 3.05 27.21
N ARG A 409 -24.65 4.09 26.41
CA ARG A 409 -24.87 5.50 26.77
C ARG A 409 -25.71 6.23 25.72
N VAL A 410 -26.82 6.84 26.15
CA VAL A 410 -27.67 7.67 25.29
C VAL A 410 -27.76 9.06 25.88
N GLU A 411 -27.52 10.07 25.06
CA GLU A 411 -27.60 11.47 25.44
C GLU A 411 -28.44 12.21 24.40
N ILE A 412 -29.47 12.93 24.86
CA ILE A 412 -30.31 13.77 24.00
C ILE A 412 -30.27 15.18 24.59
N THR A 413 -29.81 16.15 23.81
CA THR A 413 -29.66 17.55 24.24
C THR A 413 -30.25 18.53 23.23
N GLY A 414 -30.44 19.78 23.63
CA GLY A 414 -30.95 20.84 22.77
C GLY A 414 -32.30 21.36 23.23
N CYS A 415 -33.22 21.62 22.29
CA CYS A 415 -34.48 22.31 22.56
C CYS A 415 -35.69 21.38 22.80
N LEU A 416 -35.50 20.06 22.80
CA LEU A 416 -36.56 19.10 23.14
C LEU A 416 -36.79 19.05 24.66
N PRO A 417 -38.05 19.12 25.13
CA PRO A 417 -38.34 19.08 26.56
C PRO A 417 -38.03 17.72 27.23
N ASP A 418 -37.71 17.75 28.52
CA ASP A 418 -37.31 16.58 29.32
C ASP A 418 -38.35 15.44 29.31
N CYS A 419 -39.63 15.81 29.32
CA CYS A 419 -40.76 14.90 29.22
C CYS A 419 -40.82 14.08 27.91
N PHE A 420 -40.17 14.54 26.82
CA PHE A 420 -40.05 13.77 25.57
C PHE A 420 -38.82 12.86 25.58
N ILE A 421 -37.69 13.38 26.06
CA ILE A 421 -36.40 12.71 25.91
C ILE A 421 -36.19 11.63 26.97
N SER A 422 -36.66 11.85 28.21
CA SER A 422 -36.40 10.96 29.34
C SER A 422 -36.99 9.55 29.15
N PRO A 423 -38.23 9.38 28.66
CA PRO A 423 -38.78 8.04 28.40
C PRO A 423 -38.01 7.27 27.31
N ILE A 424 -37.49 7.98 26.31
CA ILE A 424 -36.73 7.40 25.19
C ILE A 424 -35.35 6.97 25.67
N ILE A 425 -34.64 7.84 26.40
CA ILE A 425 -33.34 7.53 27.01
C ILE A 425 -33.49 6.31 27.92
N TYR A 426 -34.51 6.29 28.77
CA TYR A 426 -34.81 5.16 29.65
C TYR A 426 -35.04 3.87 28.85
N ASN A 427 -35.90 3.91 27.83
CA ASN A 427 -36.21 2.74 27.01
C ASN A 427 -35.00 2.21 26.24
N MET A 428 -34.11 3.08 25.77
CA MET A 428 -32.91 2.68 25.04
C MET A 428 -31.85 2.05 25.96
N THR A 429 -31.65 2.60 27.15
CA THR A 429 -30.63 2.16 28.11
C THR A 429 -31.09 1.00 29.02
N SER A 430 -32.40 0.76 29.12
CA SER A 430 -32.96 -0.29 29.97
C SER A 430 -32.59 -1.71 29.51
N LYS A 431 -31.85 -2.43 30.37
CA LYS A 431 -31.44 -3.83 30.16
C LYS A 431 -32.52 -4.87 30.50
N LEU A 432 -33.52 -4.50 31.32
CA LEU A 432 -34.51 -5.43 31.88
C LEU A 432 -35.79 -5.43 31.05
N HIS A 433 -36.29 -6.61 30.65
CA HIS A 433 -37.63 -6.77 30.10
C HIS A 433 -38.68 -6.72 31.23
N HIS A 434 -38.89 -5.56 31.84
CA HIS A 434 -40.05 -5.36 32.70
C HIS A 434 -41.28 -5.03 31.84
N GLU A 435 -42.36 -5.76 32.07
CA GLU A 435 -43.67 -5.55 31.43
C GLU A 435 -44.45 -4.38 32.06
N LEU A 436 -44.16 -4.06 33.33
CA LEU A 436 -44.84 -3.00 34.08
C LEU A 436 -44.20 -1.64 33.82
N ALA A 437 -45.05 -0.67 33.47
CA ALA A 437 -44.64 0.70 33.20
C ALA A 437 -44.10 1.35 34.49
N ARG A 438 -42.92 1.98 34.42
CA ARG A 438 -42.34 2.69 35.58
C ARG A 438 -42.55 4.20 35.45
N PRO A 439 -43.03 4.88 36.50
CA PRO A 439 -43.14 6.34 36.48
C PRO A 439 -41.74 6.96 36.49
N LEU A 440 -41.56 7.91 35.58
CA LEU A 440 -40.43 8.83 35.49
C LEU A 440 -40.97 10.22 35.81
N ARG A 441 -40.43 10.85 36.85
CA ARG A 441 -40.71 12.26 37.14
C ARG A 441 -39.94 13.12 36.15
N VAL A 442 -40.67 13.91 35.38
CA VAL A 442 -40.12 14.77 34.33
C VAL A 442 -40.77 16.14 34.39
N GLN A 443 -40.07 17.16 33.90
CA GLN A 443 -40.63 18.50 33.76
C GLN A 443 -41.21 18.69 32.36
N ASN A 444 -42.38 19.31 32.28
CA ASN A 444 -42.97 19.74 31.01
C ASN A 444 -42.35 21.06 30.53
N ILE A 445 -42.85 21.57 29.40
CA ILE A 445 -42.43 22.85 28.80
C ILE A 445 -42.61 24.05 29.75
N ASP A 446 -43.63 24.00 30.61
CA ASP A 446 -43.96 25.06 31.57
C ASP A 446 -43.21 24.90 32.92
N GLY A 447 -42.36 23.88 33.04
CA GLY A 447 -41.61 23.57 34.27
C GLY A 447 -42.42 22.80 35.33
N HIS A 448 -43.64 22.35 35.01
CA HIS A 448 -44.44 21.53 35.91
C HIS A 448 -43.93 20.08 35.94
N GLU A 449 -43.81 19.52 37.15
CA GLU A 449 -43.51 18.10 37.34
C GLU A 449 -44.70 17.22 36.94
N MET A 450 -44.42 16.15 36.20
CA MET A 450 -45.40 15.15 35.80
C MET A 450 -44.81 13.75 35.82
N ASP A 451 -45.67 12.76 36.06
CA ASP A 451 -45.33 11.34 35.98
C ASP A 451 -45.55 10.84 34.54
N VAL A 452 -44.45 10.46 33.87
CA VAL A 452 -44.50 9.77 32.57
C VAL A 452 -44.09 8.32 32.75
N TYR A 453 -44.91 7.40 32.27
CA TYR A 453 -44.70 5.98 32.49
C TYR A 453 -44.01 5.35 31.27
N ALA A 454 -42.78 4.90 31.41
CA ALA A 454 -42.09 4.20 30.33
C ALA A 454 -42.53 2.73 30.28
N ALA A 455 -43.12 2.29 29.16
CA ALA A 455 -43.58 0.92 28.92
C ALA A 455 -42.89 0.31 27.69
N ARG A 456 -43.00 -1.01 27.49
CA ARG A 456 -42.25 -1.71 26.43
C ARG A 456 -42.59 -1.17 25.03
N LYS A 457 -41.65 -0.42 24.43
CA LYS A 457 -41.73 0.25 23.12
C LYS A 457 -42.57 1.53 23.09
N THR A 458 -43.13 1.95 24.21
CA THR A 458 -44.04 3.10 24.30
C THR A 458 -43.79 3.94 25.55
N ALA A 459 -44.34 5.14 25.59
CA ALA A 459 -44.47 5.92 26.81
C ALA A 459 -45.97 6.14 27.03
N LEU A 460 -46.42 5.87 28.24
CA LEU A 460 -47.79 6.09 28.70
C LEU A 460 -47.79 7.39 29.50
N PHE A 461 -48.79 8.23 29.29
CA PHE A 461 -48.94 9.47 30.03
C PHE A 461 -50.25 9.42 30.82
N ARG A 462 -50.28 10.11 31.95
CA ARG A 462 -51.49 10.25 32.75
C ARG A 462 -52.31 11.41 32.19
N HIS A 463 -53.46 11.11 31.58
CA HIS A 463 -54.39 12.16 31.16
C HIS A 463 -55.02 12.81 32.42
N THR A 464 -55.58 14.02 32.30
CA THR A 464 -56.19 14.84 33.37
C THR A 464 -57.27 14.15 34.21
N ARG A 465 -57.62 12.89 33.93
CA ARG A 465 -58.58 12.06 34.68
C ARG A 465 -58.00 10.77 35.28
N GLY A 466 -56.68 10.60 35.30
CA GLY A 466 -56.02 9.49 36.00
C GLY A 466 -55.76 8.23 35.17
N ASP A 467 -56.34 8.14 33.97
CA ASP A 467 -56.09 7.04 33.04
C ASP A 467 -54.72 7.17 32.36
N LEU A 468 -53.99 6.05 32.27
CA LEU A 468 -52.77 5.93 31.48
C LEU A 468 -53.17 5.72 30.02
N VAL A 469 -52.86 6.70 29.18
CA VAL A 469 -53.12 6.60 27.74
C VAL A 469 -51.81 6.26 27.04
N GLU A 470 -51.86 5.22 26.21
CA GLU A 470 -50.78 4.90 25.27
C GLU A 470 -50.77 5.92 24.13
N PHE A 471 -49.58 6.45 23.83
CA PHE A 471 -49.35 7.31 22.66
C PHE A 471 -48.81 6.54 21.46
#